data_AF-A0A2M8Q6V3-F1
#
_entry.id   AF-A0A2M8Q6V3-F1
#
_cell.length_a   1.000
_cell.length_b   1.000
_cell.length_c   1.000
_cell.angle_alpha   90.00
_cell.angle_beta   90.00
_cell.angle_gamma   90.00
#
_symmetry.space_group_name_H-M   'P 1'
#
loop_
_entity.id
_entity.type
_entity.pdbx_description
1 polymer ?
#
loop_
_entity_poly.entity_id
_entity_poly.type
_entity_poly.pdbx_seq_one_letter_code
_entity_poly.pdbx_strand_id
1 'polypeptide(L)'
;RYMYEYDVPLDAFAGFSINAHRNGANNPNAMFQEPITLEDYLRAPVIATPINIMDSSPVCDGAAAVVLVPTEWAHRFTTGHHRGAVQILASASANDTLAVHDRRDPLFLEAAHISSQKAFRQAGVSPEDLDL
;
A
#
# COMPACT_ATOMS: atom_id res chain seq x y z
N ARG A 1 -8.16 -1.24 19.09
CA ARG A 1 -7.35 -0.27 19.87
C ARG A 1 -7.38 1.13 19.24
N TYR A 2 -7.12 1.30 17.94
CA TYR A 2 -7.11 2.62 17.29
C TYR A 2 -8.41 3.41 17.51
N MET A 3 -9.57 2.79 17.25
CA MET A 3 -10.89 3.39 17.50
C MET A 3 -11.06 3.84 18.96
N TYR A 4 -10.56 3.06 19.92
CA TYR A 4 -10.66 3.39 21.34
C TYR A 4 -9.75 4.56 21.71
N GLU A 5 -8.54 4.62 21.16
CA GLU A 5 -7.56 5.68 21.47
C GLU A 5 -7.98 7.04 20.90
N TYR A 6 -8.49 7.04 19.68
CA TYR A 6 -8.76 8.26 18.91
C TYR A 6 -10.25 8.57 18.74
N ASP A 7 -11.12 7.81 19.41
CA ASP A 7 -12.59 7.92 19.34
C ASP A 7 -13.12 7.94 17.90
N VAL A 8 -12.59 7.03 17.07
CA VAL A 8 -12.90 6.96 15.63
C VAL A 8 -14.05 5.97 15.40
N PRO A 9 -15.15 6.40 14.73
CA PRO A 9 -16.26 5.51 14.41
C PRO A 9 -15.90 4.55 13.25
N LEU A 10 -16.65 3.45 13.13
CA LEU A 10 -16.33 2.40 12.15
C LEU A 10 -16.47 2.87 10.70
N ASP A 11 -17.44 3.73 10.43
CA ASP A 11 -17.69 4.28 9.09
C ASP A 11 -16.56 5.19 8.59
N ALA A 12 -15.72 5.72 9.49
CA ALA A 12 -14.54 6.50 9.13
C ALA A 12 -13.48 5.68 8.35
N PHE A 13 -13.49 4.35 8.46
CA PHE A 13 -12.58 3.47 7.72
C PHE A 13 -13.05 3.20 6.28
N ALA A 14 -14.33 3.43 5.97
CA ALA A 14 -14.94 3.11 4.67
C ALA A 14 -14.23 3.78 3.49
N GLY A 15 -13.67 4.99 3.71
CA GLY A 15 -12.98 5.75 2.68
C GLY A 15 -11.82 4.99 2.03
N PHE A 16 -11.14 4.12 2.78
CA PHE A 16 -10.04 3.31 2.25
C PHE A 16 -10.54 2.32 1.19
N SER A 17 -11.53 1.50 1.55
CA SER A 17 -12.10 0.50 0.64
C SER A 17 -12.78 1.13 -0.57
N ILE A 18 -13.52 2.23 -0.38
CA ILE A 18 -14.15 2.98 -1.47
C ILE A 18 -13.09 3.49 -2.46
N ASN A 19 -12.01 4.09 -1.97
CA ASN A 19 -10.92 4.57 -2.82
C ASN A 19 -10.22 3.42 -3.56
N ALA A 20 -9.94 2.31 -2.87
CA ALA A 20 -9.28 1.14 -3.46
C ALA A 20 -10.11 0.53 -4.59
N HIS A 21 -11.42 0.32 -4.37
CA HIS A 21 -12.34 -0.19 -5.39
C HIS A 21 -12.49 0.77 -6.58
N ARG A 22 -12.56 2.08 -6.33
CA ARG A 22 -12.56 3.10 -7.39
C ARG A 22 -11.29 3.04 -8.25
N ASN A 23 -10.13 2.88 -7.62
CA ASN A 23 -8.86 2.77 -8.34
C ASN A 23 -8.76 1.45 -9.13
N GLY A 24 -9.36 0.37 -8.62
CA GLY A 24 -9.45 -0.93 -9.29
C GLY A 24 -10.39 -0.94 -10.50
N ALA A 25 -11.43 -0.12 -10.50
CA ALA A 25 -12.50 -0.14 -11.51
C ALA A 25 -12.03 -0.02 -12.96
N ASN A 26 -10.94 0.71 -13.21
CA ASN A 26 -10.38 0.90 -14.55
C ASN A 26 -9.05 0.17 -14.77
N ASN A 27 -8.62 -0.66 -13.81
CA ASN A 27 -7.39 -1.43 -13.92
C ASN A 27 -7.70 -2.83 -14.45
N PRO A 28 -7.27 -3.18 -15.69
CA PRO A 28 -7.56 -4.49 -16.29
C PRO A 28 -6.93 -5.66 -15.52
N ASN A 29 -5.94 -5.40 -14.66
CA ASN A 29 -5.29 -6.41 -13.83
C ASN A 29 -5.88 -6.49 -12.42
N ALA A 30 -6.81 -5.60 -12.04
CA ALA A 30 -7.45 -5.68 -10.73
C ALA A 30 -8.42 -6.86 -10.67
N MET A 31 -8.43 -7.57 -9.53
CA MET A 31 -9.35 -8.67 -9.28
C MET A 31 -10.80 -8.19 -9.16
N PHE A 32 -11.00 -7.04 -8.53
CA PHE A 32 -12.29 -6.36 -8.45
C PHE A 32 -12.23 -5.08 -9.28
N GLN A 33 -13.08 -5.00 -10.31
CA GLN A 33 -13.15 -3.88 -11.24
C GLN A 33 -14.47 -3.11 -11.08
N GLU A 34 -15.03 -3.14 -9.87
CA GLU A 34 -16.29 -2.47 -9.55
C GLU A 34 -16.07 -1.50 -8.37
N PRO A 35 -16.48 -0.21 -8.51
CA PRO A 35 -16.50 0.73 -7.41
C PRO A 35 -17.58 0.33 -6.39
N ILE A 36 -17.42 0.76 -5.14
CA ILE A 36 -18.37 0.51 -4.05
C ILE A 36 -18.83 1.82 -3.44
N THR A 37 -19.97 1.80 -2.77
CA THR A 37 -20.52 2.93 -2.01
C THR A 37 -20.28 2.78 -0.51
N LEU A 38 -20.53 3.84 0.25
CA LEU A 38 -20.56 3.77 1.72
C LEU A 38 -21.64 2.81 2.22
N GLU A 39 -22.79 2.74 1.56
CA GLU A 39 -23.87 1.81 1.93
C GLU A 39 -23.41 0.35 1.77
N ASP A 40 -22.71 0.03 0.67
CA ASP A 40 -22.16 -1.30 0.45
C ASP A 40 -21.20 -1.71 1.57
N TYR A 41 -20.33 -0.77 1.98
CA TYR A 41 -19.38 -0.99 3.09
C TYR A 41 -20.10 -1.21 4.43
N LEU A 42 -21.10 -0.38 4.76
CA LEU A 42 -21.81 -0.48 6.05
C LEU A 42 -22.67 -1.74 6.16
N ARG A 43 -23.14 -2.27 5.03
CA ARG A 43 -23.92 -3.52 4.96
C ARG A 43 -23.04 -4.77 4.87
N ALA A 44 -21.73 -4.61 4.72
CA ALA A 44 -20.82 -5.71 4.53
C ALA A 44 -20.77 -6.62 5.77
N PRO A 45 -20.73 -7.95 5.60
CA PRO A 45 -20.61 -8.88 6.72
C PRO A 45 -19.34 -8.64 7.56
N VAL A 46 -19.51 -8.57 8.88
CA VAL A 46 -18.40 -8.54 9.83
C VAL A 46 -17.72 -9.92 9.88
N ILE A 47 -16.40 -9.96 9.75
CA ILE A 47 -15.60 -11.19 9.80
C ILE A 47 -14.76 -11.28 11.08
N ALA A 48 -14.33 -10.14 11.63
CA ALA A 48 -13.54 -10.07 12.85
C ALA A 48 -13.74 -8.71 13.52
N THR A 49 -14.74 -8.59 14.40
CA THR A 49 -15.18 -7.30 14.97
C THR A 49 -14.01 -6.40 15.36
N PRO A 50 -13.92 -5.17 14.82
CA PRO A 50 -14.93 -4.48 13.99
C PRO A 50 -14.78 -4.65 12.46
N ILE A 51 -13.82 -5.46 11.99
CA ILE A 51 -13.42 -5.62 10.59
C ILE A 51 -14.51 -6.36 9.79
N ASN A 52 -14.93 -5.77 8.67
CA ASN A 52 -15.85 -6.40 7.72
C ASN A 52 -15.13 -6.95 6.49
N ILE A 53 -15.84 -7.66 5.61
CA ILE A 53 -15.25 -8.29 4.42
C ILE A 53 -14.63 -7.27 3.44
N MET A 54 -15.12 -6.03 3.40
CA MET A 54 -14.60 -4.97 2.52
C MET A 54 -13.31 -4.34 3.07
N ASP A 55 -12.98 -4.57 4.34
CA ASP A 55 -11.69 -4.22 4.94
C ASP A 55 -10.61 -5.28 4.67
N SER A 56 -11.01 -6.46 4.18
CA SER A 56 -10.11 -7.59 3.95
C SER A 56 -9.66 -7.67 2.50
N SER A 57 -8.36 -7.87 2.27
CA SER A 57 -7.87 -8.24 0.94
C SER A 57 -8.40 -9.61 0.52
N PRO A 58 -8.73 -9.83 -0.76
CA PRO A 58 -9.13 -11.14 -1.25
C PRO A 58 -7.93 -12.10 -1.35
N VAL A 59 -8.21 -13.39 -1.44
CA VAL A 59 -7.22 -14.38 -1.89
C VAL A 59 -7.16 -14.32 -3.42
N CYS A 60 -5.98 -14.09 -3.98
CA CYS A 60 -5.78 -13.95 -5.42
C CYS A 60 -4.56 -14.73 -5.93
N ASP A 61 -4.63 -15.14 -7.19
CA ASP A 61 -3.51 -15.72 -7.94
C ASP A 61 -2.97 -14.69 -8.94
N GLY A 62 -1.65 -14.63 -9.11
CA GLY A 62 -1.02 -13.72 -10.06
C GLY A 62 0.50 -13.75 -10.03
N ALA A 63 1.13 -13.13 -11.02
CA ALA A 63 2.57 -12.97 -11.09
C ALA A 63 2.93 -11.59 -11.66
N ALA A 64 4.01 -11.01 -11.16
CA ALA A 64 4.63 -9.80 -11.68
C ALA A 64 6.15 -9.95 -11.65
N ALA A 65 6.85 -9.36 -12.60
CA ALA A 65 8.31 -9.40 -12.68
C ALA A 65 8.86 -8.05 -13.14
N VAL A 66 10.03 -7.70 -12.64
CA VAL A 66 10.82 -6.54 -13.09
C VAL A 66 12.22 -7.00 -13.46
N VAL A 67 12.82 -6.38 -14.47
CA VAL A 67 14.21 -6.63 -14.88
C VAL A 67 15.08 -5.50 -14.34
N LEU A 68 16.04 -5.85 -13.48
CA LEU A 68 16.98 -4.90 -12.92
C LEU A 68 18.29 -4.93 -13.70
N VAL A 69 18.80 -3.74 -14.01
CA VAL A 69 20.09 -3.54 -14.67
C VAL A 69 20.83 -2.39 -13.99
N PRO A 70 22.17 -2.36 -14.03
CA PRO A 70 22.93 -1.17 -13.65
C PRO A 70 22.43 0.06 -14.42
N THR A 71 22.34 1.21 -13.75
CA THR A 71 21.77 2.44 -14.34
C THR A 71 22.51 2.84 -15.61
N GLU A 72 23.84 2.71 -15.63
CA GLU A 72 24.69 2.99 -16.77
C GLU A 72 24.42 2.07 -17.97
N TRP A 73 23.79 0.91 -17.78
CA TRP A 73 23.43 -0.03 -18.86
C TRP A 73 21.98 0.12 -19.32
N ALA A 74 21.16 0.90 -18.63
CA ALA A 74 19.73 1.04 -18.94
C ALA A 74 19.49 1.38 -20.42
N HIS A 75 20.31 2.29 -20.99
CA HIS A 75 20.24 2.70 -22.40
C HIS A 75 20.34 1.55 -23.41
N ARG A 76 21.01 0.44 -23.03
CA ARG A 76 21.18 -0.75 -23.90
C ARG A 76 19.92 -1.58 -23.99
N PHE A 77 19.02 -1.45 -23.02
CA PHE A 77 17.78 -2.21 -22.90
C PHE A 77 16.53 -1.37 -23.22
N THR A 78 16.66 -0.05 -23.26
CA THR A 78 15.59 0.87 -23.70
C THR A 78 15.61 1.02 -25.23
N THR A 79 15.04 0.05 -25.95
CA THR A 79 14.84 0.15 -27.41
C THR A 79 13.35 0.01 -27.77
N GLY A 80 12.90 0.61 -28.88
CA GLY A 80 11.52 0.45 -29.38
C GLY A 80 10.45 1.16 -28.52
N HIS A 81 9.37 0.43 -28.18
CA HIS A 81 8.18 0.95 -27.48
C HIS A 81 8.35 1.15 -25.96
N HIS A 82 9.52 0.82 -25.41
CA HIS A 82 9.81 0.99 -23.99
C HIS A 82 10.08 2.46 -23.68
N ARG A 83 9.11 3.13 -23.04
CA ARG A 83 9.07 4.59 -22.78
C ARG A 83 10.18 5.14 -21.86
N GLY A 84 11.11 4.31 -21.42
CA GLY A 84 12.24 4.70 -20.57
C GLY A 84 12.49 3.69 -19.45
N ALA A 85 13.70 3.69 -18.91
CA ALA A 85 14.00 3.00 -17.67
C ALA A 85 13.63 3.87 -16.47
N VAL A 86 13.17 3.25 -15.38
CA VAL A 86 12.93 3.92 -14.10
C VAL A 86 14.15 3.69 -13.21
N GLN A 87 14.72 4.77 -12.68
CA GLN A 87 15.82 4.68 -11.73
C GLN A 87 15.28 4.44 -10.32
N ILE A 88 15.84 3.46 -9.62
CA ILE A 88 15.55 3.23 -8.20
C ILE A 88 16.46 4.14 -7.38
N LEU A 89 15.90 5.22 -6.82
CA LEU A 89 16.66 6.19 -6.00
C LEU A 89 17.02 5.63 -4.62
N ALA A 90 16.16 4.78 -4.05
CA ALA A 90 16.41 4.15 -2.76
C ALA A 90 15.73 2.79 -2.63
N SER A 91 16.31 1.94 -1.78
CA SER A 91 15.72 0.67 -1.35
C SER A 91 16.18 0.42 0.09
N ALA A 92 15.24 0.45 1.03
CA ALA A 92 15.53 0.35 2.45
C ALA A 92 14.53 -0.55 3.16
N SER A 93 14.98 -1.18 4.23
CA SER A 93 14.17 -2.06 5.08
C SER A 93 14.41 -1.82 6.57
N ALA A 94 13.43 -2.26 7.36
CA ALA A 94 13.49 -2.36 8.80
C ALA A 94 12.55 -3.51 9.25
N ASN A 95 12.78 -4.03 10.44
CA ASN A 95 11.99 -5.12 11.02
C ASN A 95 11.33 -4.64 12.30
N ASP A 96 10.21 -5.26 12.65
CA ASP A 96 9.49 -5.07 13.91
C ASP A 96 9.17 -6.45 14.51
N THR A 97 8.53 -6.48 15.67
CA THR A 97 8.08 -7.71 16.32
C THR A 97 7.06 -8.45 15.45
N LEU A 98 7.12 -9.78 15.50
CA LEU A 98 6.19 -10.63 14.76
C LEU A 98 4.76 -10.50 15.30
N ALA A 99 4.59 -10.58 16.62
CA ALA A 99 3.30 -10.49 17.26
C ALA A 99 2.97 -9.03 17.63
N VAL A 100 1.71 -8.64 17.42
CA VAL A 100 1.23 -7.28 17.71
C VAL A 100 1.36 -6.94 19.20
N HIS A 101 1.17 -7.91 20.10
CA HIS A 101 1.25 -7.67 21.55
C HIS A 101 2.68 -7.46 22.07
N ASP A 102 3.70 -7.83 21.31
CA ASP A 102 5.10 -7.59 21.66
C ASP A 102 5.57 -6.19 21.23
N ARG A 103 4.76 -5.47 20.43
CA ARG A 103 5.11 -4.13 19.97
C ARG A 103 5.14 -3.15 21.13
N ARG A 104 6.12 -2.24 21.09
CA ARG A 104 6.19 -1.11 22.04
C ARG A 104 4.93 -0.25 21.99
N ASP A 105 4.45 0.03 20.78
CA ASP A 105 3.17 0.67 20.54
C ASP A 105 2.43 -0.10 19.42
N PRO A 106 1.31 -0.77 19.72
CA PRO A 106 0.55 -1.50 18.71
C PRO A 106 -0.17 -0.59 17.70
N LEU A 107 -0.23 0.72 17.93
CA LEU A 107 -0.84 1.71 17.04
C LEU A 107 0.15 2.36 16.08
N PHE A 108 1.45 2.13 16.25
CA PHE A 108 2.49 2.69 15.39
C PHE A 108 3.23 1.59 14.63
N LEU A 109 3.51 1.83 13.35
CA LEU A 109 4.27 0.91 12.49
C LEU A 109 5.73 1.36 12.44
N GLU A 110 6.50 1.03 13.48
CA GLU A 110 7.88 1.50 13.67
C GLU A 110 8.78 1.11 12.48
N ALA A 111 8.71 -0.15 12.03
CA ALA A 111 9.50 -0.58 10.88
C ALA A 111 9.18 0.21 9.61
N ALA A 112 7.91 0.47 9.32
CA ALA A 112 7.51 1.27 8.15
C ALA A 112 8.04 2.70 8.27
N HIS A 113 7.92 3.33 9.44
CA HIS A 113 8.45 4.66 9.69
C HIS A 113 9.97 4.73 9.46
N ILE A 114 10.72 3.81 10.06
CA ILE A 114 12.18 3.75 9.92
C ILE A 114 12.59 3.48 8.47
N SER A 115 11.95 2.52 7.80
CA SER A 115 12.30 2.18 6.41
C SER A 115 12.04 3.35 5.47
N SER A 116 10.92 4.05 5.64
CA SER A 116 10.59 5.23 4.83
C SER A 116 11.60 6.36 5.07
N GLN A 117 11.95 6.65 6.33
CA GLN A 117 12.98 7.65 6.64
C GLN A 117 14.35 7.31 6.04
N LYS A 118 14.76 6.03 6.06
CA LYS A 118 16.00 5.59 5.41
C LYS A 118 15.93 5.80 3.89
N ALA A 119 14.80 5.45 3.28
CA ALA A 119 14.58 5.61 1.84
C ALA A 119 14.63 7.09 1.42
N PHE A 120 13.96 7.99 2.16
CA PHE A 120 14.02 9.43 1.91
C PHE A 120 15.45 9.98 1.99
N ARG A 121 16.19 9.63 3.06
CA ARG A 121 17.59 10.05 3.21
C ARG A 121 18.50 9.51 2.10
N GLN A 122 18.30 8.26 1.69
CA GLN A 122 19.08 7.65 0.61
C GLN A 122 18.78 8.28 -0.75
N ALA A 123 17.51 8.57 -1.03
CA ALA A 123 17.07 9.21 -2.27
C ALA A 123 17.38 10.72 -2.30
N GLY A 124 17.59 11.34 -1.14
CA GLY A 124 17.81 12.79 -1.04
C GLY A 124 16.53 13.60 -1.28
N VAL A 125 15.36 13.03 -1.00
CA VAL A 125 14.05 13.64 -1.22
C VAL A 125 13.22 13.67 0.07
N SER A 126 12.20 14.53 0.08
CA SER A 126 11.21 14.70 1.15
C SER A 126 9.85 14.14 0.73
N PRO A 127 8.91 13.91 1.68
CA PRO A 127 7.54 13.53 1.34
C PRO A 127 6.85 14.52 0.38
N GLU A 128 7.19 15.79 0.47
CA GLU A 128 6.64 16.85 -0.38
C GLU A 128 7.11 16.77 -1.85
N ASP A 129 8.18 16.02 -2.12
CA ASP A 129 8.70 15.78 -3.46
C ASP A 129 8.02 14.58 -4.16
N LEU A 130 7.08 13.90 -3.49
CA LEU A 130 6.38 12.74 -4.05
C LEU A 130 5.05 13.15 -4.71
N ASP A 131 4.87 12.73 -5.97
CA ASP A 131 3.67 13.04 -6.76
C ASP A 131 2.53 12.00 -6.61
N LEU A 132 2.81 10.85 -5.98
CA LEU A 132 1.92 9.69 -5.82
C LEU A 132 2.03 9.06 -4.44
#